data_AF-A0AAD3DUZ8-F1
#
_entry.id   AF-A0AAD3DUZ8-F1
#
_cell.length_a   1.000
_cell.length_b   1.000
_cell.length_c   1.000
_cell.angle_alpha   90.00
_cell.angle_beta   90.00
_cell.angle_gamma   90.00
#
_symmetry.space_group_name_H-M   'P 1'
#
loop_
_entity.id
_entity.type
_entity.pdbx_description
1 polymer ?
#
loop_
_entity_poly.entity_id
_entity_poly.type
_entity_poly.pdbx_seq_one_letter_code
_entity_poly.pdbx_strand_id
1 'polypeptide(L)'
;GGSSSLRKLLWELILVWSEEAYILLRDIKALVAGLAPGADAAAAIRQSKDSNYNRAVTMGINSVLARYKESPEGMREELHLAAHCINHSARMALAALVEGPAFDNDARRPSGAVFTWIDKLLAVPCEGVQQVVVGPQRRDVGHRALRGLLTHNPDLFDACLDKCYDSNSSIASGYFQVMCEVFATQPVRCPPHIVLALVLVKLVDPCQEVREDAMHMLHVLSQREWQAGGEGQAAGAEAARGGAAAESDGPGGGGGGGGDEAVIVLGALQDSYQQFQYELACRLARDHPELSEALCEEVMTRQLECDDGLIQHPVLTSLAPWMENLVISFPWRGNWSERLLKSMYYVTLRHGTQFPFEIGRLWTQLAKRTRNINPVLDFLLHLGMEIALQTDLHKLLEFLAVCKRIVLYLARVSPAETIGYLAIELAKQQLEEEPAEGVA
;
A
#
# COMPACT_ATOMS: atom_id res chain seq x y z
N GLY A 1 11.41 22.19 26.54
CA GLY A 1 11.72 20.93 25.85
C GLY A 1 12.29 19.87 26.77
N GLY A 2 11.59 19.50 27.85
CA GLY A 2 12.07 18.50 28.84
C GLY A 2 11.35 17.13 28.80
N SER A 3 10.12 17.05 28.27
CA SER A 3 9.33 15.80 28.29
C SER A 3 9.71 14.81 27.18
N SER A 4 10.25 15.29 26.05
CA SER A 4 10.76 14.42 24.98
C SER A 4 11.98 13.61 25.43
N SER A 5 12.78 14.15 26.35
CA SER A 5 13.95 13.44 26.89
C SER A 5 13.55 12.27 27.80
N LEU A 6 12.58 12.44 28.70
CA LEU A 6 12.19 11.35 29.61
C LEU A 6 11.52 10.18 28.89
N ARG A 7 10.58 10.44 27.95
CA ARG A 7 9.94 9.36 27.19
C ARG A 7 10.95 8.58 26.35
N LYS A 8 11.90 9.27 25.72
CA LYS A 8 13.00 8.63 24.98
C LYS A 8 13.90 7.79 25.90
N LEU A 9 14.31 8.32 27.05
CA LEU A 9 15.15 7.59 28.00
C LEU A 9 14.45 6.35 28.56
N LEU A 10 13.15 6.46 28.86
CA LEU A 10 12.33 5.32 29.28
C LEU A 10 12.17 4.29 28.16
N TRP A 11 11.98 4.75 26.92
CA TRP A 11 11.94 3.88 25.75
C TRP A 11 13.25 3.09 25.61
N GLU A 12 14.40 3.76 25.65
CA GLU A 12 15.71 3.13 25.57
C GLU A 12 15.94 2.13 26.72
N LEU A 13 15.59 2.51 27.95
CA LEU A 13 15.73 1.66 29.13
C LEU A 13 14.87 0.39 29.04
N ILE A 14 13.58 0.54 28.74
CA ILE A 14 12.64 -0.59 28.70
C ILE A 14 12.94 -1.49 27.51
N LEU A 15 13.34 -0.91 26.37
CA LEU A 15 13.70 -1.70 25.18
C LEU A 15 14.87 -2.65 25.49
N VAL A 16 15.89 -2.18 26.23
CA VAL A 16 17.03 -3.00 26.70
C VAL A 16 16.56 -4.18 27.58
N TRP A 17 15.55 -3.99 28.40
CA TRP A 17 15.04 -5.02 29.34
C TRP A 17 14.01 -5.96 28.72
N SER A 18 13.46 -5.60 27.57
CA SER A 18 12.46 -6.40 26.87
C SER A 18 13.11 -7.45 25.95
N GLU A 19 12.25 -8.31 25.38
CA GLU A 19 12.57 -9.38 24.43
C GLU A 19 13.52 -9.00 23.29
N GLU A 20 13.59 -7.71 23.00
CA GLU A 20 14.14 -7.14 21.77
C GLU A 20 15.63 -6.81 21.85
N ALA A 21 16.22 -6.79 23.05
CA ALA A 21 17.61 -6.40 23.28
C ALA A 21 18.39 -7.33 24.22
N TYR A 22 17.79 -8.43 24.69
CA TYR A 22 18.43 -9.31 25.66
C TYR A 22 19.47 -10.23 25.01
N ILE A 23 20.65 -9.66 24.78
CA ILE A 23 21.90 -10.41 24.57
C ILE A 23 22.42 -10.85 25.95
N LEU A 24 23.00 -12.05 26.06
CA LEU A 24 23.59 -12.53 27.32
C LEU A 24 24.71 -11.59 27.79
N LEU A 25 24.90 -11.43 29.11
CA LEU A 25 25.89 -10.48 29.68
C LEU A 25 27.33 -10.69 29.16
N ARG A 26 27.71 -11.94 28.90
CA ARG A 26 28.99 -12.31 28.29
C ARG A 26 29.07 -11.86 26.83
N ASP A 27 27.98 -12.01 26.10
CA ASP A 27 27.90 -11.71 24.68
C ASP A 27 27.73 -10.19 24.49
N ILE A 28 27.06 -9.46 25.41
CA ILE A 28 27.07 -7.99 25.49
C ILE A 28 28.50 -7.50 25.70
N LYS A 29 29.24 -8.07 26.66
CA LYS A 29 30.62 -7.66 26.94
C LYS A 29 31.53 -7.87 25.73
N ALA A 30 31.35 -8.96 25.00
CA ALA A 30 32.09 -9.24 23.76
C ALA A 30 31.67 -8.30 22.61
N LEU A 31 30.37 -8.09 22.44
CA LEU A 31 29.80 -7.20 21.42
C LEU A 31 30.27 -5.75 21.64
N VAL A 32 30.14 -5.24 22.86
CA VAL A 32 30.56 -3.87 23.24
C VAL A 32 32.09 -3.71 23.14
N ALA A 33 32.87 -4.73 23.49
CA ALA A 33 34.32 -4.70 23.33
C ALA A 33 34.77 -4.67 21.85
N GLY A 34 33.93 -5.13 20.92
CA GLY A 34 34.20 -5.10 19.48
C GLY A 34 33.78 -3.80 18.78
N LEU A 35 33.12 -2.87 19.48
CA LEU A 35 32.64 -1.62 18.89
C LEU A 35 33.72 -0.55 18.86
N ALA A 36 33.72 0.24 17.79
CA ALA A 36 34.61 1.40 17.68
C ALA A 36 34.28 2.45 18.78
N PRO A 37 35.28 3.21 19.27
CA PRO A 37 35.05 4.29 20.23
C PRO A 37 34.04 5.31 19.69
N GLY A 38 32.97 5.56 20.44
CA GLY A 38 31.87 6.46 20.04
C GLY A 38 30.73 5.80 19.25
N ALA A 39 30.81 4.50 18.98
CA ALA A 39 29.70 3.76 18.37
C ALA A 39 28.50 3.62 19.34
N ASP A 40 27.29 3.62 18.79
CA ASP A 40 26.05 3.41 19.54
C ASP A 40 25.93 1.93 19.95
N ALA A 41 26.38 1.64 21.18
CA ALA A 41 26.30 0.30 21.77
C ALA A 41 24.86 -0.21 21.87
N ALA A 42 23.88 0.68 22.07
CA ALA A 42 22.48 0.29 22.12
C ALA A 42 21.99 -0.13 20.73
N ALA A 43 22.41 0.55 19.66
CA ALA A 43 22.10 0.15 18.29
C ALA A 43 22.71 -1.22 17.92
N ALA A 44 23.98 -1.44 18.28
CA ALA A 44 24.64 -2.72 18.03
C ALA A 44 23.95 -3.89 18.77
N ILE A 45 23.53 -3.66 20.02
CA ILE A 45 22.80 -4.67 20.81
C ILE A 45 21.45 -5.00 20.14
N ARG A 46 20.71 -3.99 19.68
CA ARG A 46 19.42 -4.18 18.98
C ARG A 46 19.53 -4.96 17.67
N GLN A 47 20.69 -4.94 17.01
CA GLN A 47 20.93 -5.58 15.71
C GLN A 47 21.60 -6.96 15.83
N SER A 48 21.92 -7.41 17.04
CA SER A 48 22.60 -8.69 17.22
C SER A 48 21.69 -9.88 16.88
N LYS A 49 22.21 -10.78 16.04
CA LYS A 49 21.57 -12.05 15.69
C LYS A 49 21.48 -13.03 16.88
N ASP A 50 22.26 -12.79 17.94
CA ASP A 50 22.31 -13.63 19.15
C ASP A 50 21.26 -13.24 20.21
N SER A 51 20.45 -12.22 19.96
CA SER A 51 19.30 -11.87 20.81
C SER A 51 18.25 -12.99 20.76
N ASN A 52 18.08 -13.73 21.86
CA ASN A 52 17.07 -14.78 21.97
C ASN A 52 16.51 -14.82 23.39
N TYR A 53 15.33 -14.23 23.56
CA TYR A 53 14.63 -14.19 24.85
C TYR A 53 14.39 -15.55 25.47
N ASN A 54 13.99 -16.56 24.68
CA ASN A 54 13.75 -17.89 25.23
C ASN A 54 15.03 -18.45 25.85
N ARG A 55 16.19 -18.21 25.21
CA ARG A 55 17.49 -18.58 25.76
C ARG A 55 17.84 -17.77 27.00
N ALA A 56 17.65 -16.45 26.98
CA ALA A 56 17.93 -15.57 28.11
C ALA A 56 17.09 -15.91 29.35
N VAL A 57 15.77 -16.11 29.16
CA VAL A 57 14.84 -16.56 30.21
C VAL A 57 15.25 -17.92 30.74
N THR A 58 15.50 -18.90 29.86
CA THR A 58 15.91 -20.25 30.29
C THR A 58 17.20 -20.20 31.12
N MET A 59 18.19 -19.40 30.72
CA MET A 59 19.43 -19.22 31.46
C MET A 59 19.22 -18.51 32.80
N GLY A 60 18.39 -17.46 32.83
CA GLY A 60 18.03 -16.75 34.06
C GLY A 60 17.34 -17.68 35.06
N ILE A 61 16.35 -18.44 34.59
CA ILE A 61 15.64 -19.45 35.39
C ILE A 61 16.61 -20.51 35.91
N ASN A 62 17.45 -21.08 35.04
CA ASN A 62 18.46 -22.07 35.47
C ASN A 62 19.43 -21.49 36.51
N SER A 63 19.82 -20.22 36.39
CA SER A 63 20.68 -19.54 37.37
C SER A 63 20.00 -19.32 38.72
N VAL A 64 18.69 -19.05 38.73
CA VAL A 64 17.90 -18.95 39.97
C VAL A 64 17.74 -20.32 40.60
N LEU A 65 17.35 -21.34 39.83
CA LEU A 65 17.15 -22.70 40.31
C LEU A 65 18.45 -23.34 40.85
N ALA A 66 19.61 -23.01 40.27
CA ALA A 66 20.91 -23.48 40.74
C ALA A 66 21.26 -23.05 42.18
N ARG A 67 20.54 -22.07 42.74
CA ARG A 67 20.71 -21.62 44.14
C ARG A 67 20.01 -22.55 45.15
N TYR A 68 19.14 -23.44 44.68
CA TYR A 68 18.39 -24.39 45.50
C TYR A 68 19.01 -25.79 45.36
N LYS A 69 19.20 -26.50 46.48
CA LYS A 69 19.71 -27.88 46.48
C LYS A 69 18.70 -28.86 45.87
N GLU A 70 17.42 -28.63 46.11
CA GLU A 70 16.29 -29.30 45.46
C GLU A 70 15.32 -28.21 44.97
N SER A 71 14.96 -28.25 43.69
CA SER A 71 14.01 -27.30 43.12
C SER A 71 12.60 -27.69 43.56
N PRO A 72 11.80 -26.77 44.15
CA PRO A 72 10.38 -27.02 44.41
C PRO A 72 9.64 -27.40 43.12
N GLU A 73 8.69 -28.33 43.22
CA GLU A 73 7.79 -28.70 42.11
C GLU A 73 7.04 -27.45 41.62
N GLY A 74 6.93 -27.27 40.30
CA GLY A 74 6.21 -26.13 39.71
C GLY A 74 6.97 -24.80 39.65
N MET A 75 8.09 -24.63 40.38
CA MET A 75 8.82 -23.36 40.44
C MET A 75 9.37 -22.92 39.07
N ARG A 76 9.75 -23.87 38.21
CA ARG A 76 10.23 -23.56 36.86
C ARG A 76 9.12 -22.96 36.02
N GLU A 77 7.95 -23.58 36.03
CA GLU A 77 6.75 -23.14 35.32
C GLU A 77 6.31 -21.75 35.79
N GLU A 78 6.29 -21.51 37.11
CA GLU A 78 6.00 -20.20 37.70
C GLU A 78 6.99 -19.12 37.28
N LEU A 79 8.31 -19.43 37.26
CA LEU A 79 9.33 -18.49 36.83
C LEU A 79 9.22 -18.17 35.32
N HIS A 80 8.86 -19.15 34.49
CA HIS A 80 8.56 -18.92 33.07
C HIS A 80 7.34 -18.00 32.92
N LEU A 81 6.27 -18.27 33.66
CA LEU A 81 5.07 -17.43 33.66
C LEU A 81 5.38 -15.99 34.11
N ALA A 82 6.13 -15.82 35.19
CA ALA A 82 6.54 -14.51 35.70
C ALA A 82 7.38 -13.74 34.66
N ALA A 83 8.33 -14.40 34.00
CA ALA A 83 9.13 -13.80 32.93
C ALA A 83 8.24 -13.31 31.77
N HIS A 84 7.25 -14.12 31.34
CA HIS A 84 6.28 -13.72 30.33
C HIS A 84 5.46 -12.50 30.76
N CYS A 85 4.94 -12.47 31.99
CA CYS A 85 4.19 -11.33 32.53
C CYS A 85 5.02 -10.04 32.58
N ILE A 86 6.29 -10.13 32.99
CA ILE A 86 7.21 -8.98 33.00
C ILE A 86 7.43 -8.46 31.59
N ASN A 87 7.71 -9.37 30.64
CA ASN A 87 7.95 -8.98 29.26
C ASN A 87 6.70 -8.34 28.63
N HIS A 88 5.53 -8.92 28.87
CA HIS A 88 4.26 -8.35 28.46
C HIS A 88 4.07 -6.93 29.01
N SER A 89 4.30 -6.73 30.31
CA SER A 89 4.19 -5.41 30.96
C SER A 89 5.16 -4.39 30.34
N ALA A 90 6.39 -4.82 30.01
CA ALA A 90 7.36 -3.97 29.33
C ALA A 90 6.88 -3.53 27.94
N ARG A 91 6.32 -4.44 27.13
CA ARG A 91 5.77 -4.07 25.81
C ARG A 91 4.59 -3.11 25.91
N MET A 92 3.71 -3.32 26.88
CA MET A 92 2.59 -2.41 27.15
C MET A 92 3.06 -1.02 27.57
N ALA A 93 4.10 -0.95 28.41
CA ALA A 93 4.72 0.32 28.77
C ALA A 93 5.34 1.03 27.56
N LEU A 94 6.04 0.30 26.67
CA LEU A 94 6.56 0.85 25.41
C LEU A 94 5.44 1.36 24.50
N ALA A 95 4.34 0.61 24.36
CA ALA A 95 3.17 1.05 23.60
C ALA A 95 2.55 2.33 24.18
N ALA A 96 2.49 2.47 25.50
CA ALA A 96 2.01 3.70 26.13
C ALA A 96 2.96 4.90 25.92
N LEU A 97 4.28 4.66 25.79
CA LEU A 97 5.24 5.75 25.55
C LEU A 97 5.11 6.37 24.15
N VAL A 98 4.61 5.61 23.17
CA VAL A 98 4.36 6.11 21.81
C VAL A 98 3.01 6.80 21.66
N GLU A 99 2.13 6.72 22.67
CA GLU A 99 0.91 7.53 22.73
C GLU A 99 1.29 9.01 22.99
N GLY A 100 1.08 9.85 21.98
CA GLY A 100 1.40 11.28 22.00
C GLY A 100 2.34 11.70 20.86
N PRO A 101 2.75 12.99 20.83
CA PRO A 101 3.67 13.48 19.80
C PRO A 101 4.98 12.70 19.83
N ALA A 102 5.52 12.40 18.65
CA ALA A 102 6.80 11.69 18.51
C ALA A 102 7.89 12.40 19.33
N PHE A 103 8.62 11.63 20.14
CA PHE A 103 9.59 12.19 21.08
C PHE A 103 10.92 12.58 20.43
N ASP A 104 11.25 12.04 19.25
CA ASP A 104 12.39 12.48 18.43
C ASP A 104 12.19 12.18 16.93
N ASN A 105 13.16 12.57 16.10
CA ASN A 105 13.11 12.33 14.66
C ASN A 105 13.26 10.84 14.30
N ASP A 106 13.93 10.03 15.12
CA ASP A 106 14.08 8.61 14.84
C ASP A 106 12.73 7.89 14.95
N ALA A 107 11.94 8.22 15.97
CA ALA A 107 10.58 7.71 16.16
C ALA A 107 9.62 8.06 15.01
N ARG A 108 9.95 9.05 14.18
CA ARG A 108 9.16 9.45 12.99
C ARG A 108 9.59 8.72 11.72
N ARG A 109 10.79 8.12 11.68
CA ARG A 109 11.30 7.45 10.48
C ARG A 109 10.72 6.04 10.39
N PRO A 110 10.12 5.62 9.25
CA PRO A 110 9.66 4.23 9.05
C PRO A 110 10.76 3.17 9.22
N SER A 111 12.03 3.55 9.06
CA SER A 111 13.21 2.71 9.34
C SER A 111 13.81 2.89 10.74
N GLY A 112 13.18 3.71 11.58
CA GLY A 112 13.60 4.02 12.94
C GLY A 112 13.26 2.92 13.94
N ALA A 113 13.71 3.08 15.18
CA ALA A 113 13.61 2.05 16.21
C ALA A 113 12.16 1.73 16.60
N VAL A 114 11.27 2.74 16.63
CA VAL A 114 9.86 2.57 16.99
C VAL A 114 9.13 1.72 15.96
N PHE A 115 9.24 2.07 14.67
CA PHE A 115 8.63 1.29 13.59
C PHE A 115 9.24 -0.10 13.47
N THR A 116 10.56 -0.24 13.61
CA THR A 116 11.21 -1.56 13.66
C THR A 116 10.66 -2.44 14.79
N TRP A 117 10.38 -1.86 15.95
CA TRP A 117 9.79 -2.57 17.07
C TRP A 117 8.34 -2.98 16.79
N ILE A 118 7.53 -2.08 16.22
CA ILE A 118 6.16 -2.37 15.78
C ILE A 118 6.16 -3.50 14.73
N ASP A 119 7.00 -3.40 13.71
CA ASP A 119 7.13 -4.41 12.63
C ASP A 119 7.34 -5.81 13.21
N LYS A 120 8.20 -5.95 14.22
CA LYS A 120 8.45 -7.24 14.88
C LYS A 120 7.25 -7.75 15.67
N LEU A 121 6.46 -6.88 16.26
CA LEU A 121 5.21 -7.27 16.93
C LEU A 121 4.14 -7.72 15.94
N LEU A 122 4.09 -7.09 14.76
CA LEU A 122 3.13 -7.40 13.69
C LEU A 122 3.55 -8.59 12.81
N ALA A 123 4.85 -8.88 12.73
CA ALA A 123 5.41 -9.99 11.96
C ALA A 123 5.00 -11.38 12.47
N VAL A 124 4.39 -11.46 13.66
CA VAL A 124 3.85 -12.72 14.20
C VAL A 124 2.63 -13.12 13.35
N PRO A 125 2.63 -14.31 12.73
CA PRO A 125 1.51 -14.78 11.92
C PRO A 125 0.20 -14.82 12.71
N CYS A 126 -0.91 -14.43 12.07
CA CYS A 126 -2.25 -14.55 12.65
C CYS A 126 -2.64 -16.02 12.91
N GLU A 127 -2.18 -16.93 12.05
CA GLU A 127 -2.49 -18.35 12.11
C GLU A 127 -1.34 -19.12 12.78
N GLY A 128 -1.57 -19.53 14.02
CA GLY A 128 -0.70 -20.40 14.78
C GLY A 128 -1.46 -20.97 15.96
N VAL A 129 -0.97 -22.07 16.54
CA VAL A 129 -1.50 -22.58 17.82
C VAL A 129 -1.44 -21.41 18.80
N GLN A 130 -2.62 -20.89 19.19
CA GLN A 130 -2.72 -19.93 20.29
C GLN A 130 -2.14 -20.63 21.50
N GLN A 131 -0.86 -20.37 21.78
CA GLN A 131 -0.33 -20.66 23.09
C GLN A 131 -1.20 -19.85 24.05
N VAL A 132 -1.79 -20.54 25.01
CA VAL A 132 -2.54 -19.92 26.11
C VAL A 132 -1.51 -19.14 26.93
N VAL A 133 -1.16 -17.96 26.46
CA VAL A 133 -0.25 -17.02 27.11
C VAL A 133 -1.11 -16.02 27.86
N VAL A 134 -0.73 -15.71 29.09
CA VAL A 134 -1.40 -14.69 29.90
C VAL A 134 -1.12 -13.30 29.30
N GLY A 135 -2.19 -12.58 28.95
CA GLY A 135 -2.14 -11.21 28.41
C GLY A 135 -2.49 -11.09 26.92
N PRO A 136 -2.69 -9.86 26.39
CA PRO A 136 -2.96 -9.62 24.98
C PRO A 136 -1.79 -10.06 24.10
N GLN A 137 -2.11 -10.47 22.88
CA GLN A 137 -1.13 -11.01 21.95
C GLN A 137 -0.12 -9.94 21.52
N ARG A 138 1.06 -10.35 21.05
CA ARG A 138 2.09 -9.42 20.54
C ARG A 138 1.52 -8.50 19.46
N ARG A 139 0.72 -9.08 18.56
CA ARG A 139 0.04 -8.35 17.48
C ARG A 139 -0.89 -7.27 18.01
N ASP A 140 -1.67 -7.55 19.05
CA ASP A 140 -2.56 -6.56 19.70
C ASP A 140 -1.78 -5.37 20.28
N VAL A 141 -0.60 -5.64 20.86
CA VAL A 141 0.28 -4.58 21.37
C VAL A 141 0.87 -3.76 20.21
N GLY A 142 1.26 -4.42 19.11
CA GLY A 142 1.68 -3.75 17.88
C GLY A 142 0.60 -2.86 17.30
N HIS A 143 -0.65 -3.36 17.20
CA HIS A 143 -1.80 -2.59 16.76
C HIS A 143 -2.03 -1.36 17.65
N ARG A 144 -2.03 -1.54 18.97
CA ARG A 144 -2.19 -0.44 19.94
C ARG A 144 -1.10 0.62 19.76
N ALA A 145 0.17 0.20 19.67
CA ALA A 145 1.29 1.10 19.52
C ALA A 145 1.23 1.90 18.21
N LEU A 146 0.98 1.22 17.09
CA LEU A 146 0.88 1.87 15.78
C LEU A 146 -0.32 2.83 15.72
N ARG A 147 -1.48 2.41 16.25
CA ARG A 147 -2.67 3.26 16.33
C ARG A 147 -2.41 4.50 17.18
N GLY A 148 -1.82 4.31 18.36
CA GLY A 148 -1.45 5.40 19.26
C GLY A 148 -0.49 6.39 18.61
N LEU A 149 0.52 5.88 17.90
CA LEU A 149 1.48 6.70 17.17
C LEU A 149 0.81 7.51 16.05
N LEU A 150 0.04 6.87 15.17
CA LEU A 150 -0.60 7.52 14.03
C LEU A 150 -1.72 8.49 14.45
N THR A 151 -2.45 8.18 15.52
CA THR A 151 -3.50 9.06 16.07
C THR A 151 -2.92 10.42 16.51
N HIS A 152 -1.74 10.41 17.14
CA HIS A 152 -1.12 11.63 17.66
C HIS A 152 -0.12 12.28 16.69
N ASN A 153 0.19 11.62 15.58
CA ASN A 153 1.12 12.07 14.55
C ASN A 153 0.53 11.79 13.16
N PRO A 154 -0.57 12.47 12.78
CA PRO A 154 -1.30 12.18 11.54
C PRO A 154 -0.47 12.42 10.28
N ASP A 155 0.60 13.20 10.36
CA ASP A 155 1.54 13.41 9.26
C ASP A 155 2.35 12.16 8.88
N LEU A 156 2.41 11.16 9.77
CA LEU A 156 3.08 9.89 9.51
C LEU A 156 2.22 8.91 8.69
N PHE A 157 0.93 9.21 8.47
CA PHE A 157 0.00 8.30 7.80
C PHE A 157 0.51 7.92 6.40
N ASP A 158 0.89 8.92 5.60
CA ASP A 158 1.38 8.71 4.22
C ASP A 158 2.65 7.85 4.19
N ALA A 159 3.60 8.16 5.08
CA ALA A 159 4.85 7.40 5.22
C ALA A 159 4.65 5.93 5.67
N CYS A 160 3.49 5.59 6.23
CA CYS A 160 3.14 4.23 6.62
C CYS A 160 2.36 3.46 5.54
N LEU A 161 1.85 4.12 4.48
CA LEU A 161 1.08 3.45 3.44
C LEU A 161 1.88 2.35 2.74
N ASP A 162 3.17 2.60 2.48
CA ASP A 162 4.05 1.62 1.82
C ASP A 162 4.18 0.33 2.64
N LYS A 163 4.05 0.39 3.97
CA LYS A 163 4.05 -0.80 4.83
C LYS A 163 2.83 -1.69 4.64
N CYS A 164 1.73 -1.18 4.07
CA CYS A 164 0.59 -2.02 3.69
C CYS A 164 0.89 -2.92 2.48
N TYR A 165 2.01 -2.68 1.79
CA TYR A 165 2.52 -3.48 0.66
C TYR A 165 3.77 -4.29 1.03
N ASP A 166 4.10 -4.42 2.32
CA ASP A 166 5.28 -5.16 2.76
C ASP A 166 5.26 -6.63 2.30
N SER A 167 6.43 -7.13 1.89
CA SER A 167 6.63 -8.54 1.52
C SER A 167 6.21 -9.54 2.62
N ASN A 168 6.24 -9.13 3.89
CA ASN A 168 5.69 -9.91 4.98
C ASN A 168 4.18 -9.63 5.12
N SER A 169 3.35 -10.60 4.73
CA SER A 169 1.89 -10.50 4.79
C SER A 169 1.34 -10.15 6.17
N SER A 170 1.99 -10.58 7.25
CA SER A 170 1.54 -10.29 8.62
C SER A 170 1.76 -8.82 8.98
N ILE A 171 2.89 -8.25 8.55
CA ILE A 171 3.18 -6.81 8.68
C ILE A 171 2.21 -6.02 7.81
N ALA A 172 2.10 -6.37 6.53
CA ALA A 172 1.24 -5.70 5.57
C ALA A 172 -0.23 -5.64 6.02
N SER A 173 -0.75 -6.76 6.52
CA SER A 173 -2.08 -6.84 7.12
C SER A 173 -2.17 -5.98 8.39
N GLY A 174 -1.22 -6.09 9.32
CA GLY A 174 -1.28 -5.35 10.59
C GLY A 174 -1.24 -3.83 10.41
N TYR A 175 -0.42 -3.32 9.48
CA TYR A 175 -0.43 -1.90 9.12
C TYR A 175 -1.77 -1.52 8.49
N PHE A 176 -2.24 -2.29 7.52
CA PHE A 176 -3.49 -1.99 6.83
C PHE A 176 -4.68 -1.90 7.79
N GLN A 177 -4.83 -2.85 8.71
CA GLN A 177 -5.92 -2.88 9.71
C GLN A 177 -5.90 -1.62 10.59
N VAL A 178 -4.72 -1.24 11.11
CA VAL A 178 -4.59 -0.03 11.93
C VAL A 178 -4.82 1.23 11.11
N MET A 179 -4.34 1.27 9.87
CA MET A 179 -4.53 2.41 8.97
C MET A 179 -5.99 2.58 8.57
N CYS A 180 -6.75 1.51 8.39
CA CYS A 180 -8.20 1.58 8.17
C CYS A 180 -8.90 2.26 9.36
N GLU A 181 -8.58 1.86 10.59
CA GLU A 181 -9.17 2.46 11.79
C GLU A 181 -8.75 3.92 12.01
N VAL A 182 -7.48 4.25 11.80
CA VAL A 182 -6.99 5.64 11.87
C VAL A 182 -7.63 6.48 10.76
N PHE A 183 -7.73 5.93 9.55
CA PHE A 183 -8.40 6.59 8.44
C PHE A 183 -9.89 6.79 8.72
N ALA A 184 -10.56 5.92 9.47
CA ALA A 184 -11.96 6.13 9.87
C ALA A 184 -12.11 7.23 10.93
N THR A 185 -11.22 7.25 11.92
CA THR A 185 -11.40 8.05 13.14
C THR A 185 -10.67 9.39 13.15
N GLN A 186 -9.61 9.54 12.35
CA GLN A 186 -8.76 10.73 12.34
C GLN A 186 -8.88 11.53 11.03
N PRO A 187 -8.73 12.87 11.07
CA PRO A 187 -8.74 13.73 9.89
C PRO A 187 -7.39 13.71 9.16
N VAL A 188 -6.92 12.51 8.79
CA VAL A 188 -5.71 12.33 8.00
C VAL A 188 -5.91 12.86 6.58
N ARG A 189 -4.89 13.53 6.04
CA ARG A 189 -4.88 13.98 4.65
C ARG A 189 -4.16 12.94 3.81
N CYS A 190 -4.92 12.24 2.98
CA CYS A 190 -4.40 11.29 2.01
C CYS A 190 -5.21 11.47 0.72
N PRO A 191 -4.57 11.60 -0.46
CA PRO A 191 -5.32 11.75 -1.70
C PRO A 191 -6.20 10.51 -1.98
N PRO A 192 -7.43 10.70 -2.50
CA PRO A 192 -8.40 9.61 -2.65
C PRO A 192 -7.91 8.46 -3.53
N HIS A 193 -7.16 8.76 -4.60
CA HIS A 193 -6.63 7.76 -5.51
C HIS A 193 -5.58 6.84 -4.85
N ILE A 194 -4.83 7.32 -3.85
CA ILE A 194 -3.85 6.52 -3.11
C ILE A 194 -4.57 5.49 -2.24
N VAL A 195 -5.58 5.94 -1.48
CA VAL A 195 -6.44 5.06 -0.67
C VAL A 195 -7.15 4.04 -1.54
N LEU A 196 -7.70 4.49 -2.67
CA LEU A 196 -8.39 3.61 -3.60
C LEU A 196 -7.46 2.57 -4.22
N ALA A 197 -6.22 2.93 -4.58
CA ALA A 197 -5.22 1.96 -5.05
C ALA A 197 -4.96 0.86 -4.00
N LEU A 198 -4.84 1.24 -2.73
CA LEU A 198 -4.64 0.30 -1.63
C LEU A 198 -5.86 -0.59 -1.39
N VAL A 199 -7.06 -0.02 -1.39
CA VAL A 199 -8.32 -0.77 -1.29
C VAL A 199 -8.41 -1.81 -2.40
N LEU A 200 -8.19 -1.41 -3.67
CA LEU A 200 -8.26 -2.34 -4.80
C LEU A 200 -7.32 -3.54 -4.60
N VAL A 201 -6.11 -3.30 -4.09
CA VAL A 201 -5.17 -4.38 -3.78
C VAL A 201 -5.69 -5.29 -2.66
N LYS A 202 -6.26 -4.72 -1.59
CA LYS A 202 -6.66 -5.46 -0.38
C LYS A 202 -8.01 -6.19 -0.51
N LEU A 203 -8.84 -5.84 -1.48
CA LEU A 203 -10.12 -6.53 -1.75
C LEU A 203 -9.98 -8.00 -2.16
N VAL A 204 -8.80 -8.40 -2.61
CA VAL A 204 -8.49 -9.78 -3.03
C VAL A 204 -7.48 -10.46 -2.11
N ASP A 205 -7.23 -9.88 -0.92
CA ASP A 205 -6.34 -10.46 0.07
C ASP A 205 -6.86 -11.84 0.53
N PRO A 206 -6.00 -12.83 0.78
CA PRO A 206 -6.43 -14.15 1.26
C PRO A 206 -7.17 -14.07 2.61
N CYS A 207 -6.82 -13.12 3.47
CA CYS A 207 -7.46 -12.96 4.78
C CYS A 207 -8.83 -12.26 4.65
N GLN A 208 -9.89 -12.90 5.16
CA GLN A 208 -11.24 -12.33 5.13
C GLN A 208 -11.34 -11.00 5.86
N GLU A 209 -10.74 -10.90 7.05
CA GLU A 209 -10.75 -9.66 7.85
C GLU A 209 -10.15 -8.49 7.07
N VAL A 210 -9.06 -8.72 6.33
CA VAL A 210 -8.42 -7.69 5.49
C VAL A 210 -9.35 -7.24 4.35
N ARG A 211 -10.12 -8.15 3.75
CA ARG A 211 -11.09 -7.79 2.71
C ARG A 211 -12.25 -6.96 3.27
N GLU A 212 -12.73 -7.31 4.46
CA GLU A 212 -13.78 -6.56 5.17
C GLU A 212 -13.30 -5.16 5.55
N ASP A 213 -12.07 -5.04 6.07
CA ASP A 213 -11.43 -3.76 6.36
C ASP A 213 -11.25 -2.89 5.10
N ALA A 214 -10.94 -3.50 3.94
CA ALA A 214 -10.86 -2.79 2.67
C ALA A 214 -12.19 -2.22 2.20
N MET A 215 -13.27 -3.00 2.35
CA MET A 215 -14.63 -2.50 2.10
C MET A 215 -15.02 -1.38 3.06
N HIS A 216 -14.65 -1.50 4.34
CA HIS A 216 -14.87 -0.44 5.32
C HIS A 216 -14.10 0.84 4.97
N MET A 217 -12.81 0.74 4.61
CA MET A 217 -11.99 1.88 4.21
C MET A 217 -12.54 2.57 2.96
N LEU A 218 -13.06 1.81 1.99
CA LEU A 218 -13.75 2.35 0.82
C LEU A 218 -15.03 3.11 1.19
N HIS A 219 -15.82 2.56 2.11
CA HIS A 219 -17.02 3.22 2.60
C HIS A 219 -16.69 4.56 3.28
N VAL A 220 -15.67 4.59 4.14
CA VAL A 220 -15.17 5.80 4.78
C VAL A 220 -14.66 6.81 3.72
N LEU A 221 -13.92 6.35 2.71
CA LEU A 221 -13.45 7.21 1.62
C LEU A 221 -14.62 7.87 0.89
N SER A 222 -15.65 7.09 0.55
CA SER A 222 -16.88 7.58 -0.09
C SER A 222 -17.59 8.64 0.75
N GLN A 223 -17.73 8.42 2.06
CA GLN A 223 -18.32 9.42 2.96
C GLN A 223 -17.53 10.73 2.97
N ARG A 224 -16.19 10.65 3.04
CA ARG A 224 -15.29 11.80 3.13
C ARG A 224 -15.24 12.63 1.85
N GLU A 225 -15.18 11.98 0.70
CA GLU A 225 -14.86 12.63 -0.57
C GLU A 225 -16.08 12.83 -1.47
N TRP A 226 -17.03 11.89 -1.46
CA TRP A 226 -18.10 11.84 -2.46
C TRP A 226 -19.47 12.21 -1.90
N GLN A 227 -19.74 11.93 -0.62
CA GLN A 227 -21.02 12.26 0.01
C GLN A 227 -21.05 13.65 0.65
N ALA A 228 -19.90 14.15 1.13
CA ALA A 228 -19.78 15.50 1.72
C ALA A 228 -20.11 16.64 0.73
N GLY A 229 -20.11 16.38 -0.58
CA GLY A 229 -20.51 17.34 -1.62
C GLY A 229 -22.03 17.48 -1.83
N GLY A 230 -22.84 16.56 -1.30
CA GLY A 230 -24.30 16.53 -1.52
C GLY A 230 -25.11 17.42 -0.57
N GLU A 231 -24.61 17.71 0.63
CA GLU A 231 -25.37 18.44 1.66
C GLU A 231 -25.37 19.97 1.46
N GLY A 232 -24.50 20.50 0.59
CA GLY A 232 -24.40 21.93 0.28
C GLY A 232 -25.46 22.48 -0.69
N GLN A 233 -26.28 21.63 -1.31
CA GLN A 233 -27.31 22.05 -2.29
C GLN A 233 -28.76 21.74 -1.87
N ALA A 234 -28.98 20.93 -0.83
CA ALA A 234 -30.32 20.61 -0.34
C ALA A 234 -30.91 21.64 0.65
N ALA A 235 -30.06 22.43 1.33
CA ALA A 235 -30.52 23.42 2.31
C ALA A 235 -31.18 24.68 1.70
N GLY A 236 -31.23 24.81 0.37
CA GLY A 236 -31.82 25.94 -0.34
C GLY A 236 -33.25 25.74 -0.86
N ALA A 237 -33.83 24.54 -0.73
CA ALA A 237 -35.10 24.20 -1.40
C ALA A 237 -36.32 24.03 -0.47
N GLU A 238 -36.15 24.06 0.86
CA GLU A 238 -37.26 23.81 1.80
C GLU A 238 -38.00 25.08 2.28
N ALA A 239 -37.65 26.27 1.78
CA ALA A 239 -38.32 27.52 2.17
C ALA A 239 -39.49 27.95 1.25
N ALA A 240 -39.84 27.17 0.22
CA ALA A 240 -40.86 27.56 -0.74
C ALA A 240 -41.76 26.40 -1.16
N ARG A 241 -42.72 26.04 -0.29
CA ARG A 241 -44.05 25.54 -0.69
C ARG A 241 -44.98 25.43 0.52
N GLY A 242 -45.49 26.58 0.94
CA GLY A 242 -46.74 26.66 1.68
C GLY A 242 -47.92 26.77 0.71
N GLY A 243 -48.94 25.93 0.92
CA GLY A 243 -50.32 26.17 0.48
C GLY A 243 -50.76 25.55 -0.85
N ALA A 244 -51.51 24.44 -0.78
CA ALA A 244 -52.93 24.37 -1.16
C ALA A 244 -53.37 22.91 -1.29
N ALA A 245 -54.47 22.60 -0.61
CA ALA A 245 -55.15 21.31 -0.61
C ALA A 245 -55.93 21.06 -1.91
N ALA A 246 -55.93 19.82 -2.38
CA ALA A 246 -57.03 19.25 -3.18
C ALA A 246 -57.00 17.72 -3.03
N GLU A 247 -58.11 17.19 -2.51
CA GLU A 247 -58.39 15.77 -2.34
C GLU A 247 -58.68 15.10 -3.69
N SER A 248 -58.15 13.88 -3.90
CA SER A 248 -58.78 12.90 -4.80
C SER A 248 -58.34 11.48 -4.42
N ASP A 249 -59.31 10.70 -3.98
CA ASP A 249 -59.24 9.28 -3.60
C ASP A 249 -58.82 8.36 -4.76
N GLY A 250 -58.02 7.33 -4.43
CA GLY A 250 -57.76 6.18 -5.30
C GLY A 250 -56.76 5.21 -4.63
N PRO A 251 -57.14 3.94 -4.35
CA PRO A 251 -56.31 3.04 -3.56
C PRO A 251 -55.38 2.19 -4.44
N GLY A 252 -54.15 1.99 -3.99
CA GLY A 252 -53.34 0.86 -4.41
C GLY A 252 -51.87 1.16 -4.64
N GLY A 253 -51.00 0.46 -3.90
CA GLY A 253 -49.60 0.27 -4.24
C GLY A 253 -48.63 0.84 -3.21
N GLY A 254 -48.40 0.07 -2.13
CA GLY A 254 -47.26 0.29 -1.27
C GLY A 254 -45.96 0.07 -2.05
N GLY A 255 -45.15 1.12 -2.15
CA GLY A 255 -43.78 1.07 -2.66
C GLY A 255 -42.89 1.86 -1.70
N GLY A 256 -42.44 1.20 -0.63
CA GLY A 256 -41.39 1.72 0.23
C GLY A 256 -40.08 1.76 -0.55
N GLY A 257 -39.63 2.95 -0.93
CA GLY A 257 -38.27 3.18 -1.38
C GLY A 257 -37.32 3.07 -0.20
N GLY A 258 -36.74 1.88 -0.02
CA GLY A 258 -35.56 1.65 0.80
C GLY A 258 -34.35 1.49 -0.11
N GLY A 259 -33.28 2.21 0.18
CA GLY A 259 -32.03 2.16 -0.57
C GLY A 259 -31.55 0.73 -0.75
N ASP A 260 -31.25 0.38 -2.00
CA ASP A 260 -30.70 -0.91 -2.40
C ASP A 260 -29.23 -0.96 -1.98
N GLU A 261 -29.00 -1.16 -0.68
CA GLU A 261 -27.76 -1.77 -0.20
C GLU A 261 -27.88 -3.26 -0.56
N ALA A 262 -27.68 -3.55 -1.85
CA ALA A 262 -27.73 -4.90 -2.38
C ALA A 262 -26.77 -5.76 -1.54
N VAL A 263 -27.33 -6.70 -0.79
CA VAL A 263 -26.56 -7.69 -0.04
C VAL A 263 -25.87 -8.59 -1.07
N ILE A 264 -24.64 -8.24 -1.44
CA ILE A 264 -23.82 -9.05 -2.37
C ILE A 264 -23.33 -10.26 -1.58
N VAL A 265 -23.99 -11.40 -1.77
CA VAL A 265 -23.55 -12.68 -1.22
C VAL A 265 -22.34 -13.16 -2.03
N LEU A 266 -21.15 -12.74 -1.61
CA LEU A 266 -19.88 -13.24 -2.17
C LEU A 266 -19.62 -14.65 -1.65
N GLY A 267 -19.50 -15.63 -2.55
CA GLY A 267 -19.02 -16.97 -2.18
C GLY A 267 -17.59 -16.90 -1.64
N ALA A 268 -17.21 -17.78 -0.71
CA ALA A 268 -15.90 -17.75 -0.03
C ALA A 268 -14.68 -18.08 -0.92
N LEU A 269 -14.84 -18.20 -2.24
CA LEU A 269 -13.79 -18.57 -3.19
C LEU A 269 -13.01 -17.35 -3.66
N GLN A 270 -11.69 -17.45 -3.77
CA GLN A 270 -10.81 -16.35 -4.21
C GLN A 270 -11.23 -15.74 -5.57
N ASP A 271 -11.70 -16.56 -6.51
CA ASP A 271 -12.14 -16.12 -7.83
C ASP A 271 -13.38 -15.21 -7.77
N SER A 272 -14.26 -15.40 -6.77
CA SER A 272 -15.45 -14.55 -6.59
C SER A 272 -15.04 -13.12 -6.19
N TYR A 273 -14.00 -12.99 -5.36
CA TYR A 273 -13.48 -11.70 -4.91
C TYR A 273 -12.73 -10.96 -6.02
N GLN A 274 -12.01 -11.67 -6.90
CA GLN A 274 -11.41 -11.05 -8.09
C GLN A 274 -12.47 -10.53 -9.06
N GLN A 275 -13.54 -11.29 -9.30
CA GLN A 275 -14.66 -10.84 -10.12
C GLN A 275 -15.34 -9.62 -9.48
N PHE A 276 -15.61 -9.67 -8.17
CA PHE A 276 -16.19 -8.57 -7.42
C PHE A 276 -15.31 -7.31 -7.48
N GLN A 277 -14.00 -7.44 -7.30
CA GLN A 277 -13.05 -6.34 -7.42
C GLN A 277 -13.14 -5.67 -8.81
N TYR A 278 -13.21 -6.48 -9.88
CA TYR A 278 -13.33 -5.94 -11.24
C TYR A 278 -14.67 -5.22 -11.47
N GLU A 279 -15.79 -5.80 -11.01
CA GLU A 279 -17.12 -5.19 -11.12
C GLU A 279 -17.20 -3.89 -10.31
N LEU A 280 -16.62 -3.87 -9.11
CA LEU A 280 -16.49 -2.67 -8.30
C LEU A 280 -15.62 -1.61 -8.98
N ALA A 281 -14.47 -1.98 -9.53
CA ALA A 281 -13.61 -1.07 -10.28
C ALA A 281 -14.33 -0.47 -11.50
N CYS A 282 -15.16 -1.25 -12.21
CA CYS A 282 -16.01 -0.73 -13.30
C CYS A 282 -16.98 0.35 -12.82
N ARG A 283 -17.65 0.10 -11.68
CA ARG A 283 -18.59 1.08 -11.09
C ARG A 283 -17.85 2.34 -10.67
N LEU A 284 -16.78 2.21 -9.90
CA LEU A 284 -16.00 3.34 -9.40
C LEU A 284 -15.37 4.16 -10.53
N ALA A 285 -14.85 3.52 -11.58
CA ALA A 285 -14.29 4.24 -12.73
C ALA A 285 -15.35 5.04 -13.51
N ARG A 286 -16.59 4.54 -13.57
CA ARG A 286 -17.70 5.24 -14.21
C ARG A 286 -18.18 6.41 -13.35
N ASP A 287 -18.26 6.20 -12.04
CA ASP A 287 -18.85 7.16 -11.11
C ASP A 287 -17.83 8.25 -10.72
N HIS A 288 -16.53 7.95 -10.77
CA HIS A 288 -15.40 8.85 -10.41
C HIS A 288 -14.29 8.93 -11.49
N PRO A 289 -14.61 9.32 -12.74
CA PRO A 289 -13.62 9.37 -13.82
C PRO A 289 -12.48 10.36 -13.57
N GLU A 290 -12.68 11.37 -12.70
CA GLU A 290 -11.68 12.35 -12.30
C GLU A 290 -10.48 11.73 -11.57
N LEU A 291 -10.63 10.54 -10.99
CA LEU A 291 -9.56 9.84 -10.29
C LEU A 291 -8.67 9.01 -11.23
N SER A 292 -9.11 8.75 -12.47
CA SER A 292 -8.44 7.82 -13.39
C SER A 292 -6.99 8.18 -13.64
N GLU A 293 -6.67 9.45 -13.87
CA GLU A 293 -5.29 9.87 -14.19
C GLU A 293 -4.34 9.55 -13.04
N ALA A 294 -4.68 10.00 -11.83
CA ALA A 294 -3.86 9.83 -10.64
C ALA A 294 -3.83 8.37 -10.16
N LEU A 295 -4.96 7.65 -10.24
CA LEU A 295 -5.02 6.24 -9.86
C LEU A 295 -4.19 5.36 -10.80
N CYS A 296 -4.28 5.57 -12.11
CA CYS A 296 -3.49 4.83 -13.08
C CYS A 296 -1.99 5.09 -12.92
N GLU A 297 -1.59 6.35 -12.72
CA GLU A 297 -0.19 6.70 -12.44
C GLU A 297 0.32 5.99 -11.18
N GLU A 298 -0.46 6.04 -10.11
CA GLU A 298 -0.09 5.47 -8.81
C GLU A 298 0.02 3.94 -8.85
N VAL A 299 -1.01 3.26 -9.38
CA VAL A 299 -1.03 1.80 -9.48
C VAL A 299 0.09 1.31 -10.38
N MET A 300 0.30 1.93 -11.54
CA MET A 300 1.38 1.54 -12.46
C MET A 300 2.76 1.72 -11.85
N THR A 301 2.97 2.79 -11.08
CA THR A 301 4.24 3.02 -10.39
C THR A 301 4.50 1.93 -9.35
N ARG A 302 3.50 1.54 -8.55
CA ARG A 302 3.64 0.40 -7.61
C ARG A 302 3.89 -0.94 -8.29
N GLN A 303 3.33 -1.17 -9.48
CA GLN A 303 3.58 -2.40 -10.23
C GLN A 303 5.04 -2.53 -10.71
N LEU A 304 5.80 -1.43 -10.79
CA LEU A 304 7.23 -1.48 -11.08
C LEU A 304 8.04 -2.11 -9.95
N GLU A 305 7.60 -1.93 -8.70
CA GLU A 305 8.29 -2.43 -7.50
C GLU A 305 7.71 -3.76 -7.00
N CYS A 306 6.48 -4.10 -7.42
CA CYS A 306 5.82 -5.35 -7.05
C CYS A 306 6.42 -6.55 -7.81
N ASP A 307 6.77 -7.61 -7.08
CA ASP A 307 7.30 -8.89 -7.60
C ASP A 307 6.37 -10.09 -7.32
N ASP A 308 5.25 -9.86 -6.64
CA ASP A 308 4.30 -10.91 -6.29
C ASP A 308 3.21 -11.05 -7.36
N GLY A 309 3.32 -12.10 -8.18
CA GLY A 309 2.37 -12.40 -9.24
C GLY A 309 0.92 -12.56 -8.78
N LEU A 310 0.69 -12.95 -7.52
CA LEU A 310 -0.66 -13.06 -6.94
C LEU A 310 -1.30 -11.70 -6.70
N ILE A 311 -0.49 -10.67 -6.43
CA ILE A 311 -0.94 -9.28 -6.27
C ILE A 311 -1.03 -8.59 -7.63
N GLN A 312 -0.07 -8.83 -8.52
CA GLN A 312 -0.01 -8.15 -9.83
C GLN A 312 -1.22 -8.44 -10.71
N HIS A 313 -1.58 -9.71 -10.88
CA HIS A 313 -2.68 -10.13 -11.76
C HIS A 313 -4.03 -9.41 -11.47
N PRO A 314 -4.58 -9.47 -10.23
CA PRO A 314 -5.85 -8.82 -9.94
C PRO A 314 -5.76 -7.29 -10.01
N VAL A 315 -4.64 -6.70 -9.60
CA VAL A 315 -4.44 -5.25 -9.66
C VAL A 315 -4.44 -4.74 -11.11
N LEU A 316 -3.66 -5.38 -12.00
CA LEU A 316 -3.65 -5.05 -13.43
C LEU A 316 -5.04 -5.23 -14.07
N THR A 317 -5.77 -6.29 -13.68
CA THR A 317 -7.13 -6.54 -14.15
C THR A 317 -8.10 -5.43 -13.72
N SER A 318 -8.03 -5.02 -12.45
CA SER A 318 -8.89 -3.96 -11.88
C SER A 318 -8.64 -2.58 -12.48
N LEU A 319 -7.45 -2.34 -13.06
CA LEU A 319 -7.10 -1.05 -13.64
C LEU A 319 -7.69 -0.82 -15.04
N ALA A 320 -8.05 -1.89 -15.75
CA ALA A 320 -8.60 -1.82 -17.11
C ALA A 320 -9.78 -0.83 -17.30
N PRO A 321 -10.83 -0.78 -16.45
CA PRO A 321 -11.91 0.20 -16.59
C PRO A 321 -11.45 1.65 -16.42
N TRP A 322 -10.44 1.91 -15.59
CA TRP A 322 -9.91 3.26 -15.35
C TRP A 322 -9.15 3.80 -16.56
N MET A 323 -8.46 2.93 -17.29
CA MET A 323 -7.73 3.28 -18.51
C MET A 323 -8.64 3.85 -19.61
N GLU A 324 -9.92 3.44 -19.65
CA GLU A 324 -10.89 3.91 -20.66
C GLU A 324 -11.24 5.40 -20.51
N ASN A 325 -10.98 5.99 -19.33
CA ASN A 325 -11.27 7.40 -19.04
C ASN A 325 -10.14 8.35 -19.45
N LEU A 326 -8.94 7.83 -19.71
CA LEU A 326 -7.74 8.63 -19.91
C LEU A 326 -7.75 9.37 -21.25
N VAL A 327 -7.27 10.62 -21.23
CA VAL A 327 -7.00 11.41 -22.44
C VAL A 327 -5.52 11.79 -22.43
N ILE A 328 -4.74 11.19 -23.32
CA ILE A 328 -3.34 11.52 -23.47
C ILE A 328 -3.26 12.79 -24.31
N SER A 329 -2.95 13.91 -23.65
CA SER A 329 -2.83 15.21 -24.32
C SER A 329 -1.56 15.26 -25.16
N PHE A 330 -1.61 15.99 -26.29
CA PHE A 330 -0.42 16.38 -27.04
C PHE A 330 -0.13 17.87 -26.78
N PRO A 331 1.08 18.25 -26.34
CA PRO A 331 2.21 17.38 -26.00
C PRO A 331 1.97 16.60 -24.68
N TRP A 332 2.44 15.35 -24.63
CA TRP A 332 2.38 14.49 -23.44
C TRP A 332 3.50 14.77 -22.44
N ARG A 333 4.58 15.43 -22.90
CA ARG A 333 5.77 15.79 -22.12
C ARG A 333 5.45 16.79 -21.02
N GLY A 334 6.07 16.62 -19.86
CA GLY A 334 6.00 17.56 -18.73
C GLY A 334 4.71 17.50 -17.91
N ASN A 335 3.84 16.52 -18.16
CA ASN A 335 2.61 16.29 -17.39
C ASN A 335 2.50 14.82 -16.94
N TRP A 336 1.37 14.47 -16.30
CA TRP A 336 1.14 13.13 -15.74
C TRP A 336 1.22 12.01 -16.79
N SER A 337 0.88 12.31 -18.05
CA SER A 337 0.87 11.30 -19.11
C SER A 337 2.26 10.79 -19.44
N GLU A 338 3.30 11.64 -19.37
CA GLU A 338 4.70 11.18 -19.48
C GLU A 338 5.06 10.15 -18.41
N ARG A 339 4.69 10.40 -17.16
CA ARG A 339 4.99 9.50 -16.03
C ARG A 339 4.21 8.19 -16.18
N LEU A 340 2.92 8.26 -16.51
CA LEU A 340 2.12 7.07 -16.76
C LEU A 340 2.67 6.25 -17.93
N LEU A 341 2.98 6.86 -19.07
CA LEU A 341 3.46 6.14 -20.26
C LEU A 341 4.82 5.47 -20.00
N LYS A 342 5.72 6.14 -19.25
CA LYS A 342 6.97 5.52 -18.76
C LYS A 342 6.67 4.32 -17.87
N SER A 343 5.83 4.46 -16.85
CA SER A 343 5.48 3.34 -15.96
C SER A 343 4.84 2.19 -16.73
N MET A 344 3.90 2.44 -17.63
CA MET A 344 3.29 1.42 -18.48
C MET A 344 4.30 0.72 -19.40
N TYR A 345 5.25 1.47 -19.98
CA TYR A 345 6.33 0.88 -20.78
C TYR A 345 7.19 -0.06 -19.93
N TYR A 346 7.65 0.37 -18.76
CA TYR A 346 8.52 -0.44 -17.91
C TYR A 346 7.77 -1.64 -17.27
N VAL A 347 6.48 -1.49 -16.95
CA VAL A 347 5.61 -2.64 -16.58
C VAL A 347 5.51 -3.62 -17.75
N THR A 348 5.38 -3.14 -18.99
CA THR A 348 5.35 -4.01 -20.18
C THR A 348 6.69 -4.72 -20.40
N LEU A 349 7.81 -4.03 -20.17
CA LEU A 349 9.16 -4.60 -20.24
C LEU A 349 9.37 -5.71 -19.20
N ARG A 350 9.03 -5.43 -17.93
CA ARG A 350 9.29 -6.32 -16.79
C ARG A 350 8.33 -7.51 -16.76
N HIS A 351 7.04 -7.24 -16.95
CA HIS A 351 5.97 -8.18 -16.64
C HIS A 351 5.18 -8.64 -17.88
N GLY A 352 5.48 -8.10 -19.07
CA GLY A 352 4.75 -8.41 -20.31
C GLY A 352 4.75 -9.88 -20.69
N THR A 353 5.79 -10.64 -20.35
CA THR A 353 5.85 -12.09 -20.60
C THR A 353 4.95 -12.87 -19.66
N GLN A 354 4.87 -12.46 -18.39
CA GLN A 354 4.09 -13.11 -17.35
C GLN A 354 2.59 -12.79 -17.44
N PHE A 355 2.23 -11.52 -17.74
CA PHE A 355 0.85 -11.03 -17.82
C PHE A 355 0.52 -10.46 -19.20
N PRO A 356 0.62 -11.27 -20.27
CA PRO A 356 0.47 -10.80 -21.65
C PRO A 356 -0.94 -10.30 -21.98
N PHE A 357 -1.95 -10.86 -21.30
CA PHE A 357 -3.36 -10.55 -21.52
C PHE A 357 -3.75 -9.26 -20.79
N GLU A 358 -3.38 -9.13 -19.52
CA GLU A 358 -3.70 -8.00 -18.66
C GLU A 358 -3.02 -6.73 -19.19
N ILE A 359 -1.73 -6.80 -19.50
CA ILE A 359 -0.98 -5.68 -20.08
C ILE A 359 -1.52 -5.32 -21.46
N GLY A 360 -1.82 -6.32 -22.29
CA GLY A 360 -2.44 -6.08 -23.59
C GLY A 360 -3.80 -5.39 -23.46
N ARG A 361 -4.62 -5.80 -22.49
CA ARG A 361 -5.91 -5.18 -22.18
C ARG A 361 -5.73 -3.72 -21.78
N LEU A 362 -4.78 -3.39 -20.91
CA LEU A 362 -4.53 -2.00 -20.48
C LEU A 362 -4.20 -1.07 -21.65
N TRP A 363 -3.29 -1.48 -22.55
CA TRP A 363 -2.97 -0.72 -23.76
C TRP A 363 -4.18 -0.63 -24.72
N THR A 364 -4.92 -1.73 -24.87
CA THR A 364 -6.14 -1.77 -25.71
C THR A 364 -7.20 -0.81 -25.18
N GLN A 365 -7.39 -0.74 -23.86
CA GLN A 365 -8.35 0.15 -23.21
C GLN A 365 -7.98 1.63 -23.41
N LEU A 366 -6.69 1.95 -23.25
CA LEU A 366 -6.18 3.30 -23.54
C LEU A 366 -6.43 3.69 -25.00
N ALA A 367 -6.24 2.73 -25.93
CA ALA A 367 -6.37 2.94 -27.37
C ALA A 367 -7.82 3.00 -27.88
N LYS A 368 -8.82 2.54 -27.10
CA LYS A 368 -10.25 2.67 -27.47
C LYS A 368 -10.61 4.11 -27.80
N ARG A 369 -10.01 5.08 -27.09
CA ARG A 369 -10.00 6.48 -27.51
C ARG A 369 -8.88 6.67 -28.52
N THR A 370 -9.21 6.58 -29.81
CA THR A 370 -8.22 6.60 -30.91
C THR A 370 -7.30 7.82 -30.91
N ARG A 371 -7.75 8.96 -30.35
CA ARG A 371 -6.92 10.16 -30.15
C ARG A 371 -5.69 9.94 -29.26
N ASN A 372 -5.71 8.92 -28.40
CA ASN A 372 -4.57 8.57 -27.54
C ASN A 372 -3.46 7.84 -28.32
N ILE A 373 -3.74 7.26 -29.49
CA ILE A 373 -2.77 6.43 -30.24
C ILE A 373 -1.57 7.28 -30.68
N ASN A 374 -1.81 8.44 -31.30
CA ASN A 374 -0.73 9.25 -31.85
C ASN A 374 0.23 9.77 -30.75
N PRO A 375 -0.25 10.33 -29.62
CA PRO A 375 0.63 10.67 -28.50
C PRO A 375 1.42 9.47 -27.93
N VAL A 376 0.84 8.27 -27.88
CA VAL A 376 1.55 7.07 -27.42
C VAL A 376 2.65 6.66 -28.41
N LEU A 377 2.38 6.69 -29.71
CA LEU A 377 3.39 6.40 -30.74
C LEU A 377 4.50 7.44 -30.74
N ASP A 378 4.15 8.71 -30.60
CA ASP A 378 5.09 9.81 -30.43
C ASP A 378 5.99 9.60 -29.20
N PHE A 379 5.40 9.19 -28.07
CA PHE A 379 6.14 8.83 -26.87
C PHE A 379 7.15 7.70 -27.13
N LEU A 380 6.75 6.63 -27.81
CA LEU A 380 7.63 5.50 -28.12
C LEU A 380 8.79 5.93 -29.02
N LEU A 381 8.53 6.74 -30.05
CA LEU A 381 9.59 7.26 -30.93
C LEU A 381 10.62 8.07 -30.15
N HIS A 382 10.15 8.97 -29.29
CA HIS A 382 11.02 9.78 -28.45
C HIS A 382 11.84 8.94 -27.45
N LEU A 383 11.20 7.98 -26.77
CA LEU A 383 11.90 7.06 -25.87
C LEU A 383 12.95 6.22 -26.64
N GLY A 384 12.61 5.79 -27.85
CA GLY A 384 13.53 5.07 -28.73
C GLY A 384 14.76 5.90 -29.11
N MET A 385 14.58 7.18 -29.42
CA MET A 385 15.68 8.11 -29.68
C MET A 385 16.58 8.28 -28.45
N GLU A 386 15.99 8.47 -27.26
CA GLU A 386 16.74 8.58 -26.00
C GLU A 386 17.56 7.32 -25.70
N ILE A 387 17.01 6.13 -25.95
CA ILE A 387 17.71 4.85 -25.76
C ILE A 387 18.80 4.66 -26.81
N ALA A 388 18.56 5.02 -28.07
CA ALA A 388 19.54 4.93 -29.14
C ALA A 388 20.78 5.80 -28.87
N LEU A 389 20.59 6.99 -28.28
CA LEU A 389 21.68 7.90 -27.87
C LEU A 389 22.58 7.29 -26.79
N GLN A 390 22.11 6.33 -26.01
CA GLN A 390 22.93 5.64 -25.01
C GLN A 390 23.93 4.65 -25.64
N THR A 391 23.83 4.38 -26.95
CA THR A 391 24.70 3.45 -27.71
C THR A 391 24.78 2.02 -27.15
N ASP A 392 23.79 1.63 -26.35
CA ASP A 392 23.66 0.29 -25.79
C ASP A 392 22.72 -0.56 -26.67
N LEU A 393 23.32 -1.42 -27.49
CA LEU A 393 22.59 -2.28 -28.42
C LEU A 393 21.62 -3.22 -27.71
N HIS A 394 21.95 -3.69 -26.50
CA HIS A 394 21.09 -4.63 -25.80
C HIS A 394 19.79 -3.94 -25.36
N LYS A 395 19.90 -2.76 -24.74
CA LYS A 395 18.74 -1.94 -24.36
C LYS A 395 17.91 -1.53 -25.57
N LEU A 396 18.54 -1.25 -26.70
CA LEU A 396 17.84 -0.92 -27.94
C LEU A 396 17.01 -2.11 -28.45
N LEU A 397 17.55 -3.33 -28.42
CA LEU A 397 16.82 -4.54 -28.83
C LEU A 397 15.65 -4.84 -27.88
N GLU A 398 15.84 -4.68 -26.56
CA GLU A 398 14.75 -4.80 -25.59
C GLU A 398 13.65 -3.78 -25.83
N PHE A 399 14.03 -2.52 -26.05
CA PHE A 399 13.11 -1.45 -26.41
C PHE A 399 12.31 -1.80 -27.67
N LEU A 400 12.97 -2.25 -28.75
CA LEU A 400 12.28 -2.62 -29.99
C LEU A 400 11.30 -3.78 -29.78
N ALA A 401 11.65 -4.75 -28.94
CA ALA A 401 10.76 -5.87 -28.61
C ALA A 401 9.50 -5.39 -27.86
N VAL A 402 9.66 -4.53 -26.85
CA VAL A 402 8.55 -3.94 -26.09
C VAL A 402 7.72 -3.00 -26.95
N CYS A 403 8.35 -2.11 -27.69
CA CYS A 403 7.71 -1.15 -28.60
C CYS A 403 6.86 -1.88 -29.64
N LYS A 404 7.41 -2.91 -30.31
CA LYS A 404 6.65 -3.74 -31.25
C LYS A 404 5.41 -4.33 -30.60
N ARG A 405 5.52 -4.79 -29.35
CA ARG A 405 4.39 -5.35 -28.61
C ARG A 405 3.30 -4.32 -28.34
N ILE A 406 3.68 -3.13 -27.87
CA ILE A 406 2.76 -2.02 -27.61
C ILE A 406 2.06 -1.60 -28.90
N VAL A 407 2.82 -1.37 -29.98
CA VAL A 407 2.28 -1.00 -31.31
C VAL A 407 1.29 -2.04 -31.80
N LEU A 408 1.55 -3.34 -31.61
CA LEU A 408 0.59 -4.39 -31.96
C LEU A 408 -0.71 -4.32 -31.14
N TYR A 409 -0.65 -3.95 -29.86
CA TYR A 409 -1.86 -3.73 -29.06
C TYR A 409 -2.68 -2.54 -29.58
N LEU A 410 -2.03 -1.42 -29.90
CA LEU A 410 -2.69 -0.23 -30.47
C LEU A 410 -3.31 -0.55 -31.85
N ALA A 411 -2.55 -1.23 -32.71
CA ALA A 411 -2.98 -1.59 -34.06
C ALA A 411 -4.18 -2.56 -34.06
N ARG A 412 -4.34 -3.40 -33.04
CA ARG A 412 -5.53 -4.26 -32.90
C ARG A 412 -6.81 -3.47 -32.65
N VAL A 413 -6.70 -2.26 -32.09
CA VAL A 413 -7.85 -1.38 -31.84
C VAL A 413 -8.14 -0.50 -33.05
N SER A 414 -7.14 0.20 -33.56
CA SER A 414 -7.27 1.03 -34.76
C SER A 414 -6.03 0.88 -35.65
N PRO A 415 -6.07 -0.06 -36.62
CA PRO A 415 -4.98 -0.23 -37.58
C PRO A 415 -4.76 1.03 -38.42
N ALA A 416 -5.85 1.70 -38.82
CA ALA A 416 -5.79 2.87 -39.69
C ALA A 416 -5.04 4.04 -39.04
N GLU A 417 -5.34 4.37 -37.78
CA GLU A 417 -4.62 5.43 -37.06
C GLU A 417 -3.18 5.04 -36.77
N THR A 418 -2.97 3.80 -36.31
CA THR A 418 -1.62 3.33 -35.95
C THR A 418 -0.68 3.33 -37.15
N ILE A 419 -1.12 2.77 -38.28
CA ILE A 419 -0.34 2.73 -39.52
C ILE A 419 -0.24 4.13 -40.12
N GLY A 420 -1.32 4.91 -40.10
CA GLY A 420 -1.34 6.27 -40.63
C GLY A 420 -0.30 7.17 -39.97
N TYR A 421 -0.21 7.15 -38.63
CA TYR A 421 0.79 7.92 -37.90
C TYR A 421 2.23 7.48 -38.23
N LEU A 422 2.50 6.18 -38.24
CA LEU A 422 3.83 5.65 -38.57
C LEU A 422 4.24 5.97 -40.02
N ALA A 423 3.29 5.95 -40.96
CA ALA A 423 3.54 6.33 -42.34
C ALA A 423 3.86 7.83 -42.48
N ILE A 424 3.16 8.69 -41.73
CA ILE A 424 3.45 10.13 -41.67
C ILE A 424 4.86 10.36 -41.13
N GLU A 425 5.25 9.67 -40.05
CA GLU A 425 6.57 9.86 -39.46
C GLU A 425 7.69 9.36 -40.38
N LEU A 426 7.48 8.21 -41.04
CA LEU A 426 8.42 7.71 -42.04
C LEU A 426 8.59 8.70 -43.21
N ALA A 427 7.50 9.30 -43.68
CA ALA A 427 7.56 10.31 -44.74
C ALA A 427 8.31 11.58 -44.30
N LYS A 428 8.19 12.01 -43.04
CA LYS A 428 8.99 13.12 -42.49
C LYS A 428 10.48 12.77 -42.48
N GLN A 429 10.83 11.57 -42.03
CA GLN A 429 12.23 11.12 -42.02
C GLN A 429 12.82 11.10 -43.44
N GLN A 430 12.07 10.63 -44.44
CA GLN A 430 12.52 10.65 -45.84
C GLN A 430 12.77 12.07 -46.36
N LEU A 431 11.93 13.03 -45.99
CA LEU A 431 12.10 14.44 -46.35
C LEU A 431 13.30 15.09 -45.64
N GLU A 432 13.64 14.66 -44.43
CA GLU A 432 14.82 15.12 -43.69
C GLU A 432 16.14 14.50 -44.23
N GLU A 433 16.07 13.30 -44.79
CA GLU A 433 17.21 12.59 -45.40
C GLU A 433 17.51 13.04 -46.84
N GLU A 434 16.54 13.56 -47.60
CA GLU A 434 16.79 14.20 -48.90
C GLU A 434 17.49 15.56 -48.68
N PRO A 435 18.78 15.72 -49.01
CA PRO A 435 19.41 17.02 -48.98
C PRO A 435 18.74 17.92 -50.01
N ALA A 436 18.75 19.22 -49.79
CA ALA A 436 18.41 20.23 -50.80
C ALA A 436 19.41 20.19 -51.98
N GLU A 437 19.45 19.11 -52.76
CA GLU A 437 20.10 19.02 -54.06
C GLU A 437 19.22 19.77 -55.07
N GLY A 438 19.25 21.10 -55.02
CA GLY A 438 18.38 21.87 -55.91
C GLY A 438 18.52 23.38 -55.92
N VAL A 439 19.58 23.97 -55.34
CA VAL A 439 19.93 25.38 -55.62
C VAL A 439 21.44 25.58 -55.60
N ALA A 440 22.09 25.33 -56.74
CA ALA A 440 23.39 25.90 -57.09
C ALA A 440 23.39 26.26 -58.57
#